data_AF-A0A6I4VLK0-F1
#
_entry.id   AF-A0A6I4VLK0-F1
#
_cell.length_a   1.000
_cell.length_b   1.000
_cell.length_c   1.000
_cell.angle_alpha   90.00
_cell.angle_beta   90.00
_cell.angle_gamma   90.00
#
_symmetry.space_group_name_H-M   'P 1'
#
loop_
_entity.id
_entity.type
_entity.pdbx_description
1 polymer ?
#
loop_
_entity_poly.entity_id
_entity_poly.type
_entity_poly.pdbx_seq_one_letter_code
_entity_poly.pdbx_strand_id
1 'polypeptide(L)'
;MFSKWKNMSLKAARAQLLFNDWNQQEDIVVLDTETTGIKNAEICEVAVLDLQGNILFESLVKPANPIPLEAQNIHGITNSMVDSSPNWIEVWDKLYPLIKTKIVLIYNDEFDKRLMIESFKPYEKEASTKTKMRQVKKLNTQCVMRTYSDLVNSSKWVKLTVACGHSTDHRAIGDCHATIEVVRNNLRPDFSVQDFHYLKWLSEIQEINNKISALSQQLKLLAEEQASLLQKQQSLMDQMAIGDFHEETEVAVTKKDGFL
;
A
#
# COMPACT_ATOMS: atom_id res chain seq x y z
N MET A 1 9.61 4.27 28.32
CA MET A 1 10.20 3.39 27.29
C MET A 1 9.51 3.57 25.93
N PHE A 2 8.18 3.61 25.86
CA PHE A 2 7.42 3.67 24.59
C PHE A 2 7.35 5.02 23.85
N SER A 3 7.97 6.08 24.37
CA SER A 3 7.93 7.42 23.74
C SER A 3 8.81 7.55 22.49
N LYS A 4 9.76 6.63 22.28
CA LYS A 4 10.76 6.69 21.20
C LYS A 4 10.12 6.71 19.81
N TRP A 5 9.03 5.95 19.63
CA TRP A 5 8.37 5.77 18.34
C TRP A 5 7.07 6.52 18.18
N LYS A 6 6.68 7.37 19.14
CA LYS A 6 5.34 7.98 19.19
C LYS A 6 4.92 8.76 17.94
N ASN A 7 5.88 9.21 17.13
CA ASN A 7 5.63 9.96 15.88
C ASN A 7 5.65 9.06 14.63
N MET A 8 5.95 7.77 14.76
CA MET A 8 5.92 6.82 13.66
C MET A 8 4.48 6.48 13.29
N SER A 9 4.13 6.55 12.01
CA SER A 9 2.80 6.16 11.54
C SER A 9 2.59 4.65 11.68
N LEU A 10 1.33 4.21 11.77
CA LEU A 10 1.01 2.78 11.86
C LEU A 10 1.45 2.01 10.61
N LYS A 11 1.47 2.65 9.43
CA LYS A 11 1.99 2.05 8.19
C LYS A 11 3.49 1.86 8.25
N ALA A 12 4.23 2.91 8.64
CA ALA A 12 5.68 2.83 8.82
C ALA A 12 6.07 1.78 9.87
N ALA A 13 5.29 1.67 10.94
CA ALA A 13 5.49 0.66 11.98
C ALA A 13 5.30 -0.78 11.47
N ARG A 14 4.28 -1.02 10.61
CA ARG A 14 4.11 -2.33 9.94
C ARG A 14 5.27 -2.63 8.99
N ALA A 15 5.66 -1.64 8.20
CA ALA A 15 6.78 -1.77 7.28
C ALA A 15 8.09 -2.10 8.02
N GLN A 16 8.31 -1.47 9.18
CA GLN A 16 9.47 -1.75 10.02
C GLN A 16 9.48 -3.20 10.53
N LEU A 17 8.32 -3.76 10.92
CA LEU A 17 8.23 -5.17 11.29
C LEU A 17 8.56 -6.09 10.11
N LEU A 18 8.11 -5.78 8.89
CA LEU A 18 8.44 -6.57 7.70
C LEU A 18 9.94 -6.56 7.40
N PHE A 19 10.59 -5.39 7.43
CA PHE A 19 12.05 -5.34 7.27
C PHE A 19 12.78 -6.13 8.34
N ASN A 20 12.34 -6.08 9.60
CA ASN A 20 12.92 -6.86 10.67
C ASN A 20 12.74 -8.37 10.45
N ASP A 21 11.52 -8.79 10.08
CA ASP A 21 11.17 -10.18 9.80
C ASP A 21 11.97 -10.74 8.62
N TRP A 22 12.07 -9.98 7.52
CA TRP A 22 12.84 -10.41 6.35
C TRP A 22 14.32 -10.66 6.66
N ASN A 23 14.93 -9.81 7.49
CA ASN A 23 16.33 -9.95 7.88
C ASN A 23 16.59 -11.12 8.85
N GLN A 24 15.55 -11.83 9.32
CA GLN A 24 15.66 -12.93 10.28
C GLN A 24 15.27 -14.29 9.68
N GLN A 25 14.74 -14.33 8.46
CA GLN A 25 14.29 -15.58 7.83
C GLN A 25 15.32 -16.11 6.81
N GLU A 26 15.48 -17.43 6.80
CA GLU A 26 16.39 -18.12 5.87
C GLU A 26 15.72 -18.50 4.54
N ASP A 27 14.39 -18.64 4.51
CA ASP A 27 13.61 -19.03 3.33
C ASP A 27 13.15 -17.84 2.47
N ILE A 28 14.02 -16.84 2.33
CA ILE A 28 13.78 -15.64 1.53
C ILE A 28 14.76 -15.58 0.37
N VAL A 29 14.23 -15.20 -0.80
CA VAL A 29 15.03 -14.87 -1.98
C VAL A 29 14.60 -13.54 -2.54
N VAL A 30 15.53 -12.88 -3.20
CA VAL A 30 15.29 -11.67 -3.98
C VAL A 30 15.29 -12.05 -5.45
N LEU A 31 14.31 -11.55 -6.20
CA LEU A 31 14.19 -11.76 -7.63
C LEU A 31 14.04 -10.42 -8.34
N ASP A 32 14.70 -10.30 -9.47
CA ASP A 32 14.56 -9.17 -10.39
C ASP A 32 14.55 -9.66 -11.85
N THR A 33 13.93 -8.89 -12.74
CA THR A 33 13.84 -9.18 -14.18
C THR A 33 14.18 -7.97 -15.03
N GLU A 34 15.02 -8.17 -16.04
CA GLU A 34 15.14 -7.21 -17.15
C GLU A 34 14.21 -7.61 -18.28
N THR A 35 13.67 -6.59 -18.96
CA THR A 35 12.50 -6.76 -19.81
C THR A 35 12.63 -5.98 -21.10
N THR A 36 11.97 -6.44 -22.15
CA THR A 36 11.95 -5.76 -23.45
C THR A 36 11.18 -4.44 -23.45
N GLY A 37 10.58 -4.06 -22.32
CA GLY A 37 9.84 -2.80 -22.16
C GLY A 37 8.85 -2.85 -20.99
N ILE A 38 8.02 -1.81 -20.89
CA ILE A 38 7.11 -1.65 -19.75
C ILE A 38 5.76 -2.35 -19.97
N LYS A 39 5.23 -2.41 -21.19
CA LYS A 39 3.90 -2.94 -21.50
C LYS A 39 3.97 -3.85 -22.72
N ASN A 40 3.20 -4.94 -22.71
CA ASN A 40 3.22 -5.95 -23.77
C ASN A 40 4.66 -6.42 -24.03
N ALA A 41 5.38 -6.67 -22.93
CA ALA A 41 6.81 -6.94 -22.95
C ALA A 41 7.09 -8.35 -22.47
N GLU A 42 8.32 -8.77 -22.69
CA GLU A 42 8.82 -10.10 -22.35
C GLU A 42 10.06 -9.95 -21.48
N ILE A 43 10.31 -10.93 -20.63
CA ILE A 43 11.54 -11.03 -19.84
C ILE A 43 12.70 -11.40 -20.78
N CYS A 44 13.81 -10.68 -20.66
CA CYS A 44 15.07 -10.97 -21.36
C CYS A 44 16.22 -11.36 -20.41
N GLU A 45 16.06 -11.15 -19.11
CA GLU A 45 16.96 -11.64 -18.06
C GLU A 45 16.19 -11.85 -16.75
N VAL A 46 16.59 -12.85 -15.96
CA VAL A 46 16.10 -13.05 -14.60
C VAL A 46 17.23 -13.46 -13.68
N ALA A 47 17.24 -12.91 -12.47
CA ALA A 47 18.15 -13.32 -11.41
C ALA A 47 17.38 -13.65 -10.12
N VAL A 48 17.92 -14.58 -9.34
CA VAL A 48 17.47 -14.90 -7.99
C VAL A 48 18.67 -15.02 -7.08
N LEU A 49 18.68 -14.22 -6.03
CA LEU A 49 19.71 -14.24 -4.99
C LEU A 49 19.09 -14.63 -3.65
N ASP A 50 19.88 -15.24 -2.76
CA ASP A 50 19.52 -15.29 -1.34
C ASP A 50 19.78 -13.95 -0.65
N LEU A 51 19.35 -13.81 0.60
CA LEU A 51 19.60 -12.60 1.38
C LEU A 51 21.07 -12.40 1.76
N GLN A 52 21.96 -13.37 1.52
CA GLN A 52 23.41 -13.21 1.67
C GLN A 52 24.03 -12.56 0.41
N GLY A 53 23.32 -12.57 -0.71
CA GLY A 53 23.77 -12.08 -2.01
C GLY A 53 24.38 -13.17 -2.88
N ASN A 54 24.24 -14.44 -2.51
CA ASN A 54 24.67 -15.54 -3.36
C ASN A 54 23.65 -15.73 -4.49
N ILE A 55 24.15 -15.88 -5.72
CA ILE A 55 23.33 -16.14 -6.90
C ILE A 55 22.84 -17.58 -6.84
N LEU A 56 21.52 -17.76 -6.73
CA LEU A 56 20.87 -19.07 -6.77
C LEU A 56 20.44 -19.44 -8.19
N PHE A 57 20.12 -18.43 -9.00
CA PHE A 57 19.74 -18.59 -10.39
C PHE A 57 20.05 -17.30 -11.17
N GLU A 58 20.57 -17.45 -12.37
CA GLU A 58 20.72 -16.36 -13.34
C GLU A 58 20.50 -16.96 -14.73
N SER A 59 19.74 -16.25 -15.57
CA SER A 59 19.61 -16.62 -16.98
C SER A 59 19.26 -15.40 -17.82
N LEU A 60 19.97 -15.24 -18.93
CA LEU A 60 19.40 -14.55 -20.09
C LEU A 60 18.23 -15.38 -20.63
N VAL A 61 17.25 -14.70 -21.21
CA VAL A 61 16.04 -15.30 -21.78
C VAL A 61 15.91 -14.82 -23.22
N LYS A 62 15.63 -15.73 -24.15
CA LYS A 62 15.29 -15.37 -25.53
C LYS A 62 13.80 -14.99 -25.61
N PRO A 63 13.44 -13.69 -25.72
CA PRO A 63 12.07 -13.29 -25.98
C PRO A 63 11.65 -13.73 -27.39
N ALA A 64 10.34 -13.86 -27.61
CA ALA A 64 9.78 -14.15 -28.93
C ALA A 64 9.92 -12.95 -29.89
N ASN A 65 9.89 -11.72 -29.35
CA ASN A 65 10.09 -10.50 -30.11
C ASN A 65 11.48 -9.88 -29.84
N PRO A 66 12.08 -9.19 -30.82
CA PRO A 66 13.36 -8.51 -30.61
C PRO A 66 13.31 -7.48 -29.48
N ILE A 67 14.39 -7.39 -28.70
CA ILE A 67 14.59 -6.38 -27.66
C ILE A 67 14.69 -5.00 -28.34
N PRO A 68 13.80 -4.03 -28.05
CA PRO A 68 13.87 -2.68 -28.60
C PRO A 68 15.14 -1.95 -28.17
N LEU A 69 15.67 -1.07 -29.03
CA LEU A 69 16.91 -0.32 -28.74
C LEU A 69 16.82 0.52 -27.45
N GLU A 70 15.63 1.03 -27.14
CA GLU A 70 15.38 1.79 -25.92
C GLU A 70 15.64 0.94 -24.66
N ALA A 71 15.20 -0.32 -24.65
CA ALA A 71 15.46 -1.25 -23.55
C ALA A 71 16.94 -1.67 -23.52
N GLN A 72 17.53 -1.96 -24.69
CA GLN A 72 18.97 -2.26 -24.79
C GLN A 72 19.85 -1.12 -24.22
N ASN A 73 19.46 0.14 -24.43
CA ASN A 73 20.20 1.29 -23.89
C ASN A 73 20.08 1.44 -22.37
N ILE A 74 19.09 0.80 -21.73
CA ILE A 74 18.89 0.82 -20.27
C ILE A 74 19.72 -0.30 -19.64
N HIS A 75 19.46 -1.55 -20.02
CA HIS A 75 20.02 -2.74 -19.36
C HIS A 75 21.23 -3.36 -20.10
N GLY A 76 21.57 -2.88 -21.30
CA GLY A 76 22.75 -3.32 -22.06
C GLY A 76 22.66 -4.70 -22.74
N ILE A 77 21.52 -5.39 -22.65
CA ILE A 77 21.33 -6.76 -23.20
C ILE A 77 20.91 -6.64 -24.66
N THR A 78 21.73 -7.13 -25.58
CA THR A 78 21.45 -7.05 -27.01
C THR A 78 20.71 -8.29 -27.53
N ASN A 79 20.09 -8.16 -28.70
CA ASN A 79 19.48 -9.32 -29.39
C ASN A 79 20.49 -10.44 -29.69
N SER A 80 21.76 -10.11 -29.92
CA SER A 80 22.80 -11.13 -30.16
C SER A 80 23.17 -11.90 -28.90
N MET A 81 23.12 -11.27 -27.73
CA MET A 81 23.38 -11.94 -26.44
C MET A 81 22.32 -13.00 -26.13
N VAL A 82 21.05 -12.75 -26.50
CA VAL A 82 19.93 -13.66 -26.20
C VAL A 82 19.63 -14.66 -27.30
N ASP A 83 20.28 -14.59 -28.48
CA ASP A 83 19.89 -15.40 -29.63
C ASP A 83 20.05 -16.92 -29.40
N SER A 84 21.02 -17.31 -28.58
CA SER A 84 21.24 -18.72 -28.20
C SER A 84 20.72 -19.05 -26.79
N SER A 85 20.07 -18.11 -26.12
CA SER A 85 19.54 -18.28 -24.76
C SER A 85 18.26 -19.12 -24.75
N PRO A 86 17.96 -19.79 -23.63
CA PRO A 86 16.70 -20.51 -23.46
C PRO A 86 15.50 -19.57 -23.52
N ASN A 87 14.35 -20.09 -23.92
CA ASN A 87 13.11 -19.34 -23.90
C ASN A 87 12.50 -19.27 -22.48
N TRP A 88 11.45 -18.47 -22.28
CA TRP A 88 10.85 -18.28 -20.97
C TRP A 88 10.27 -19.55 -20.34
N ILE A 89 9.74 -20.49 -21.14
CA ILE A 89 9.23 -21.78 -20.65
C ILE A 89 10.35 -22.62 -20.04
N GLU A 90 11.48 -22.72 -20.75
CA GLU A 90 12.65 -23.49 -20.32
C GLU A 90 13.31 -22.88 -19.08
N VAL A 91 13.38 -21.55 -19.02
CA VAL A 91 13.90 -20.81 -17.86
C VAL A 91 12.98 -21.02 -16.66
N TRP A 92 11.67 -20.88 -16.85
CA TRP A 92 10.69 -21.06 -15.77
C TRP A 92 10.72 -22.46 -15.16
N ASP A 93 10.92 -23.50 -15.98
CA ASP A 93 10.99 -24.88 -15.48
C ASP A 93 12.18 -25.13 -14.57
N LYS A 94 13.27 -24.37 -14.74
CA LYS A 94 14.43 -24.40 -13.83
C LYS A 94 14.26 -23.46 -12.64
N LEU A 95 13.67 -22.28 -12.86
CA LEU A 95 13.48 -21.24 -11.86
C LEU A 95 12.43 -21.61 -10.81
N TYR A 96 11.24 -22.03 -11.23
CA TYR A 96 10.09 -22.22 -10.34
C TYR A 96 10.36 -23.17 -9.16
N PRO A 97 11.04 -24.33 -9.33
CA PRO A 97 11.40 -25.20 -8.21
C PRO A 97 12.21 -24.51 -7.10
N LEU A 98 13.01 -23.50 -7.43
CA LEU A 98 13.88 -22.77 -6.50
C LEU A 98 13.12 -21.74 -5.67
N ILE A 99 11.99 -21.23 -6.18
CA ILE A 99 11.26 -20.10 -5.58
C ILE A 99 9.87 -20.48 -5.03
N LYS A 100 9.29 -21.61 -5.45
CA LYS A 100 7.88 -21.97 -5.17
C LYS A 100 7.51 -22.11 -3.68
N THR A 101 8.47 -22.39 -2.81
CA THR A 101 8.25 -22.56 -1.36
C THR A 101 8.80 -21.38 -0.55
N LYS A 102 9.40 -20.38 -1.19
CA LYS A 102 10.09 -19.27 -0.53
C LYS A 102 9.23 -18.01 -0.52
N ILE A 103 9.55 -17.07 0.36
CA ILE A 103 9.13 -15.68 0.18
C ILE A 103 10.03 -15.07 -0.90
N VAL A 104 9.42 -14.51 -1.94
CA VAL A 104 10.13 -13.88 -3.04
C VAL A 104 9.99 -12.37 -2.90
N LEU A 105 11.05 -11.72 -2.43
CA LEU A 105 11.12 -10.27 -2.42
C LEU A 105 11.42 -9.78 -3.82
N ILE A 106 10.58 -8.86 -4.29
CA ILE A 106 10.78 -8.18 -5.57
C ILE A 106 10.60 -6.71 -5.29
N TYR A 107 11.44 -5.86 -5.89
CA TYR A 107 11.32 -4.43 -5.66
C TYR A 107 9.92 -3.92 -6.03
N ASN A 108 9.46 -4.25 -7.25
CA ASN A 108 8.10 -3.96 -7.72
C ASN A 108 7.37 -5.25 -8.15
N ASP A 109 6.99 -6.08 -7.17
CA ASP A 109 6.42 -7.41 -7.42
C ASP A 109 5.26 -7.48 -8.43
N GLU A 110 4.38 -6.48 -8.45
CA GLU A 110 3.27 -6.40 -9.40
C GLU A 110 3.76 -6.31 -10.86
N PHE A 111 4.84 -5.55 -11.10
CA PHE A 111 5.44 -5.39 -12.41
C PHE A 111 6.04 -6.71 -12.91
N ASP A 112 6.94 -7.30 -12.13
CA ASP A 112 7.63 -8.55 -12.48
C ASP A 112 6.64 -9.70 -12.65
N LYS A 113 5.69 -9.89 -11.73
CA LYS A 113 4.68 -10.97 -11.87
C LYS A 113 3.85 -10.81 -13.12
N ARG A 114 3.46 -9.58 -13.46
CA ARG A 114 2.73 -9.31 -14.70
C ARG A 114 3.59 -9.70 -15.89
N LEU A 115 4.86 -9.33 -15.94
CA LEU A 115 5.73 -9.65 -17.07
C LEU A 115 6.12 -11.13 -17.15
N MET A 116 6.25 -11.83 -16.03
CA MET A 116 6.34 -13.30 -16.02
C MET A 116 5.12 -13.95 -16.67
N ILE A 117 3.92 -13.41 -16.43
CA ILE A 117 2.68 -13.88 -17.06
C ILE A 117 2.61 -13.48 -18.54
N GLU A 118 3.00 -12.25 -18.89
CA GLU A 118 3.01 -11.77 -20.28
C GLU A 118 4.02 -12.54 -21.15
N SER A 119 5.17 -12.90 -20.60
CA SER A 119 6.22 -13.69 -21.27
C SER A 119 5.78 -15.12 -21.62
N PHE A 120 4.68 -15.60 -21.05
CA PHE A 120 4.05 -16.88 -21.44
C PHE A 120 3.11 -16.77 -22.64
N LYS A 121 2.66 -15.56 -23.01
CA LYS A 121 1.67 -15.36 -24.08
C LYS A 121 2.12 -15.91 -25.44
N PRO A 122 3.39 -15.76 -25.88
CA PRO A 122 3.84 -16.35 -27.15
C PRO A 122 3.68 -17.88 -27.22
N TYR A 123 3.61 -18.53 -26.06
CA TYR A 123 3.52 -19.98 -25.91
C TYR A 123 2.12 -20.46 -25.50
N GLU A 124 1.07 -19.66 -25.70
CA GLU A 124 -0.29 -19.96 -25.22
C GLU A 124 -0.88 -21.30 -25.71
N LYS A 125 -0.38 -21.80 -26.85
CA LYS A 125 -0.80 -23.07 -27.46
C LYS A 125 -0.17 -24.29 -26.78
N GLU A 126 0.90 -24.11 -26.01
CA GLU A 126 1.50 -25.21 -25.27
C GLU A 126 0.62 -25.61 -24.07
N ALA A 127 0.42 -26.92 -23.91
CA ALA A 127 -0.46 -27.45 -22.85
C ALA A 127 -0.01 -27.04 -21.44
N SER A 128 1.30 -26.84 -21.24
CA SER A 128 1.89 -26.49 -19.94
C SER A 128 1.69 -25.02 -19.54
N THR A 129 1.45 -24.12 -20.50
CA THR A 129 1.48 -22.66 -20.30
C THR A 129 0.48 -22.17 -19.26
N LYS A 130 -0.77 -22.66 -19.32
CA LYS A 130 -1.80 -22.29 -18.32
C LYS A 130 -1.40 -22.70 -16.90
N THR A 131 -0.72 -23.83 -16.74
CA THR A 131 -0.21 -24.28 -15.45
C THR A 131 0.90 -23.37 -14.95
N LYS A 132 1.85 -22.97 -15.81
CA LYS A 132 2.94 -22.05 -15.45
C LYS A 132 2.43 -20.66 -15.08
N MET A 133 1.47 -20.10 -15.81
CA MET A 133 0.82 -18.83 -15.42
C MET A 133 0.11 -18.91 -14.06
N ARG A 134 -0.49 -20.06 -13.72
CA ARG A 134 -1.07 -20.29 -12.38
C ARG A 134 0.01 -20.41 -11.31
N GLN A 135 1.18 -20.97 -11.62
CA GLN A 135 2.33 -21.03 -10.71
C GLN A 135 2.81 -19.62 -10.35
N VAL A 136 2.96 -18.71 -11.32
CA VAL A 136 3.32 -17.30 -11.06
C VAL A 136 2.33 -16.65 -10.08
N LYS A 137 1.01 -16.85 -10.30
CA LYS A 137 -0.03 -16.29 -9.44
C LYS A 137 0.01 -16.82 -8.00
N LYS A 138 0.55 -18.03 -7.79
CA LYS A 138 0.68 -18.67 -6.48
C LYS A 138 1.97 -18.31 -5.75
N LEU A 139 2.91 -17.62 -6.39
CA LEU A 139 4.14 -17.18 -5.73
C LEU A 139 3.81 -16.27 -4.54
N ASN A 140 4.46 -16.55 -3.41
CA ASN A 140 4.43 -15.72 -2.22
C ASN A 140 5.39 -14.54 -2.40
N THR A 141 4.97 -13.56 -3.18
CA THR A 141 5.75 -12.35 -3.45
C THR A 141 5.48 -11.28 -2.40
N GLN A 142 6.51 -10.51 -2.05
CA GLN A 142 6.35 -9.31 -1.23
C GLN A 142 7.08 -8.12 -1.87
N CYS A 143 6.42 -6.97 -1.83
CA CYS A 143 6.82 -5.76 -2.55
C CYS A 143 7.75 -4.88 -1.69
N VAL A 144 9.05 -4.88 -1.97
CA VAL A 144 10.02 -4.09 -1.18
C VAL A 144 9.79 -2.59 -1.38
N MET A 145 9.46 -2.13 -2.58
CA MET A 145 9.18 -0.72 -2.88
C MET A 145 8.01 -0.17 -2.07
N ARG A 146 6.93 -0.95 -1.94
CA ARG A 146 5.74 -0.55 -1.17
C ARG A 146 6.07 -0.47 0.32
N THR A 147 6.74 -1.50 0.84
CA THR A 147 7.19 -1.53 2.24
C THR A 147 8.13 -0.36 2.54
N TYR A 148 9.10 -0.06 1.67
CA TYR A 148 9.97 1.09 1.83
C TYR A 148 9.21 2.42 1.77
N SER A 149 8.28 2.57 0.83
CA SER A 149 7.45 3.78 0.71
C SER A 149 6.61 4.03 1.97
N ASP A 150 6.02 2.97 2.53
CA ASP A 150 5.29 3.05 3.80
C ASP A 150 6.20 3.41 4.97
N LEU A 151 7.42 2.85 5.03
CA LEU A 151 8.42 3.14 6.06
C LEU A 151 8.78 4.64 6.09
N VAL A 152 9.02 5.23 4.92
CA VAL A 152 9.40 6.64 4.79
C VAL A 152 8.19 7.59 4.68
N ASN A 153 6.96 7.08 4.84
CA ASN A 153 5.71 7.83 4.67
C ASN A 153 5.58 8.55 3.32
N SER A 154 6.11 7.97 2.26
CA SER A 154 5.94 8.49 0.90
C SER A 154 4.57 8.13 0.34
N SER A 155 3.87 9.12 -0.20
CA SER A 155 2.62 8.91 -0.95
C SER A 155 2.84 8.45 -2.41
N LYS A 156 4.11 8.42 -2.85
CA LYS A 156 4.52 8.00 -4.19
C LYS A 156 5.48 6.82 -4.10
N TRP A 157 5.57 6.04 -5.16
CA TRP A 157 6.60 5.01 -5.31
C TRP A 157 7.99 5.64 -5.29
N VAL A 158 8.90 5.02 -4.53
CA VAL A 158 10.30 5.40 -4.47
C VAL A 158 11.10 4.52 -5.42
N LYS A 159 11.93 5.11 -6.28
CA LYS A 159 12.80 4.35 -7.20
C LYS A 159 13.86 3.57 -6.42
N LEU A 160 14.27 2.41 -6.95
CA LEU A 160 15.29 1.56 -6.32
C LEU A 160 16.58 2.34 -6.03
N THR A 161 17.08 3.10 -7.00
CA THR A 161 18.28 3.93 -6.84
C THR A 161 18.18 4.98 -5.73
N VAL A 162 16.97 5.46 -5.42
CA VAL A 162 16.74 6.39 -4.30
C VAL A 162 16.68 5.63 -2.98
N ALA A 163 16.10 4.43 -2.97
CA ALA A 163 16.01 3.60 -1.76
C ALA A 163 17.36 3.00 -1.35
N CYS A 164 18.17 2.52 -2.29
CA CYS A 164 19.52 2.00 -2.02
C CYS A 164 20.58 3.12 -1.92
N GLY A 165 20.31 4.30 -2.49
CA GLY A 165 21.18 5.48 -2.37
C GLY A 165 22.30 5.55 -3.42
N HIS A 166 22.28 4.71 -4.45
CA HIS A 166 23.23 4.74 -5.56
C HIS A 166 22.57 4.36 -6.90
N SER A 167 23.24 4.61 -8.02
CA SER A 167 22.80 4.13 -9.34
C SER A 167 23.00 2.63 -9.47
N THR A 168 22.15 1.97 -10.25
CA THR A 168 22.33 0.57 -10.65
C THR A 168 22.66 0.49 -12.14
N ASP A 169 23.22 -0.64 -12.57
CA ASP A 169 23.59 -0.91 -13.96
C ASP A 169 22.42 -1.49 -14.79
N HIS A 170 21.23 -1.61 -14.18
CA HIS A 170 20.04 -2.22 -14.78
C HIS A 170 20.34 -3.64 -15.30
N ARG A 171 20.96 -4.43 -14.44
CA ARG A 171 21.11 -5.87 -14.61
C ARG A 171 20.40 -6.55 -13.47
N ALA A 172 19.77 -7.69 -13.75
CA ALA A 172 18.93 -8.36 -12.76
C ALA A 172 19.71 -8.71 -11.47
N ILE A 173 20.99 -9.09 -11.58
CA ILE A 173 21.85 -9.32 -10.40
C ILE A 173 22.12 -8.03 -9.64
N GLY A 174 22.45 -6.94 -10.34
CA GLY A 174 22.73 -5.64 -9.73
C GLY A 174 21.50 -5.10 -8.98
N ASP A 175 20.32 -5.20 -9.59
CA ASP A 175 19.07 -4.75 -8.98
C ASP A 175 18.60 -5.69 -7.84
N CYS A 176 18.92 -6.99 -7.91
CA CYS A 176 18.78 -7.90 -6.76
C CYS A 176 19.66 -7.45 -5.58
N HIS A 177 20.94 -7.16 -5.82
CA HIS A 177 21.84 -6.68 -4.76
C HIS A 177 21.38 -5.36 -4.16
N ALA A 178 21.00 -4.38 -4.99
CA ALA A 178 20.44 -3.12 -4.50
C ALA A 178 19.16 -3.34 -3.68
N THR A 179 18.30 -4.28 -4.07
CA THR A 179 17.10 -4.64 -3.29
C THR A 179 17.47 -5.30 -1.95
N ILE A 180 18.47 -6.19 -1.91
CA ILE A 180 19.00 -6.77 -0.67
C ILE A 180 19.54 -5.66 0.25
N GLU A 181 20.24 -4.67 -0.29
CA GLU A 181 20.73 -3.53 0.47
C GLU A 181 19.59 -2.71 1.09
N VAL A 182 18.51 -2.44 0.34
CA VAL A 182 17.32 -1.81 0.89
C VAL A 182 16.76 -2.64 2.06
N VAL A 183 16.68 -3.96 1.93
CA VAL A 183 16.20 -4.84 3.00
C VAL A 183 17.10 -4.74 4.23
N ARG A 184 18.42 -4.88 4.07
CA ARG A 184 19.39 -4.90 5.16
C ARG A 184 19.54 -3.55 5.84
N ASN A 185 19.60 -2.46 5.09
CA ASN A 185 19.81 -1.11 5.61
C ASN A 185 18.62 -0.59 6.42
N ASN A 186 17.44 -1.20 6.25
CA ASN A 186 16.23 -0.87 7.01
C ASN A 186 15.95 -1.84 8.17
N LEU A 187 16.88 -2.76 8.48
CA LEU A 187 16.81 -3.56 9.71
C LEU A 187 16.89 -2.66 10.94
N ARG A 188 15.95 -2.85 11.86
CA ARG A 188 15.87 -2.10 13.10
C ARG A 188 15.56 -3.00 14.30
N PRO A 189 16.59 -3.64 14.89
CA PRO A 189 16.37 -4.62 15.95
C PRO A 189 15.83 -4.02 17.25
N ASP A 190 15.94 -2.70 17.43
CA ASP A 190 15.38 -1.96 18.56
C ASP A 190 13.89 -1.58 18.38
N PHE A 191 13.25 -1.99 17.28
CA PHE A 191 11.81 -1.87 17.08
C PHE A 191 11.14 -3.25 17.23
N SER A 192 10.37 -3.42 18.30
CA SER A 192 9.75 -4.68 18.68
C SER A 192 8.29 -4.81 18.25
N VAL A 193 7.74 -6.02 18.34
CA VAL A 193 6.30 -6.27 18.18
C VAL A 193 5.49 -5.51 19.26
N GLN A 194 6.04 -5.37 20.47
CA GLN A 194 5.41 -4.58 21.53
C GLN A 194 5.35 -3.08 21.17
N ASP A 195 6.39 -2.54 20.53
CA ASP A 195 6.37 -1.16 20.02
C ASP A 195 5.28 -0.97 18.97
N PHE A 196 5.14 -1.93 18.04
CA PHE A 196 4.05 -1.91 17.07
C PHE A 196 2.67 -1.94 17.73
N HIS A 197 2.45 -2.82 18.72
CA HIS A 197 1.18 -2.88 19.45
C HIS A 197 0.88 -1.58 20.19
N TYR A 198 1.89 -0.97 20.80
CA TYR A 198 1.74 0.34 21.45
C TYR A 198 1.29 1.42 20.45
N LEU A 199 1.93 1.49 19.27
CA LEU A 199 1.53 2.44 18.21
C LEU A 199 0.12 2.15 17.68
N LYS A 200 -0.27 0.88 17.60
CA LYS A 200 -1.64 0.50 17.25
C LYS A 200 -2.64 1.04 18.26
N TRP A 201 -2.40 0.87 19.57
CA TRP A 201 -3.27 1.43 20.60
C TRP A 201 -3.32 2.96 20.57
N LEU A 202 -2.19 3.64 20.37
CA LEU A 202 -2.18 5.09 20.23
C LEU A 202 -3.04 5.56 19.05
N SER A 203 -2.98 4.85 17.92
CA SER A 203 -3.81 5.14 16.75
C SER A 203 -5.30 4.94 17.05
N GLU A 204 -5.67 3.86 17.75
CA GLU A 204 -7.07 3.58 18.14
C GLU A 204 -7.60 4.63 19.12
N ILE A 205 -6.81 5.01 20.12
CA ILE A 205 -7.14 6.08 21.08
C ILE A 205 -7.36 7.41 20.34
N GLN A 206 -6.48 7.75 19.39
CA GLN A 206 -6.64 8.98 18.60
C GLN A 206 -7.94 8.97 17.79
N GLU A 207 -8.31 7.84 17.19
CA GLU A 207 -9.57 7.71 16.45
C GLU A 207 -10.79 7.86 17.37
N ILE A 208 -10.75 7.26 18.56
CA ILE A 208 -11.80 7.41 19.58
C ILE A 208 -11.90 8.88 20.01
N ASN A 209 -10.78 9.55 20.29
CA ASN A 209 -10.77 10.96 20.68
C ASN A 209 -11.35 11.86 19.58
N ASN A 210 -11.05 11.58 18.31
CA ASN A 210 -11.62 12.31 17.18
C ASN A 210 -13.15 12.13 17.13
N LYS A 211 -13.65 10.91 17.35
CA LYS A 211 -15.09 10.62 17.41
C LYS A 211 -15.77 11.33 18.58
N ILE A 212 -15.16 11.31 19.76
CA ILE A 212 -15.64 12.06 20.94
C ILE A 212 -15.73 13.55 20.61
N SER A 213 -14.67 14.12 20.03
CA SER A 213 -14.65 15.54 19.65
C SER A 213 -15.75 15.90 18.66
N ALA A 214 -15.98 15.05 17.65
CA ALA A 214 -17.04 15.26 16.67
C ALA A 214 -18.44 15.21 17.32
N LEU A 215 -18.68 14.24 18.21
CA LEU A 215 -19.94 14.14 18.96
C LEU A 215 -20.15 15.34 19.89
N SER A 216 -19.09 15.80 20.57
CA SER A 216 -19.16 17.00 21.42
C SER A 216 -19.55 18.24 20.60
N GLN A 217 -19.05 18.37 19.37
CA GLN A 217 -19.43 19.46 18.48
C GLN A 217 -20.90 19.38 18.05
N GLN A 218 -21.41 18.18 17.76
CA GLN A 218 -22.82 17.96 17.42
C GLN A 218 -23.74 18.28 18.60
N LEU A 219 -23.39 17.84 19.81
CA LEU A 219 -24.16 18.14 21.03
C LEU A 219 -24.25 19.64 21.29
N LYS A 220 -23.16 20.39 21.03
CA LYS A 220 -23.15 21.85 21.15
C LYS A 220 -24.16 22.51 20.20
N LEU A 221 -24.17 22.09 18.93
CA LEU A 221 -25.11 22.62 17.93
C LEU A 221 -26.57 22.31 18.29
N LEU A 222 -26.85 21.08 18.75
CA LEU A 222 -28.19 20.71 19.22
C LEU A 222 -28.63 21.51 20.43
N ALA A 223 -27.72 21.82 21.36
CA ALA A 223 -28.02 22.67 22.52
C ALA A 223 -28.35 24.11 22.11
N GLU A 224 -27.61 24.66 21.13
CA GLU A 224 -27.88 25.98 20.56
C GLU A 224 -29.25 26.01 19.85
N GLU A 225 -29.58 24.98 19.08
CA GLU A 225 -30.89 24.83 18.44
C GLU A 225 -32.03 24.70 19.46
N GLN A 226 -31.84 23.88 20.51
CA GLN A 226 -32.81 23.72 21.59
C GLN A 226 -33.08 25.05 22.30
N ALA A 227 -32.04 25.84 22.59
CA ALA A 227 -32.20 27.16 23.22
C ALA A 227 -33.01 28.12 22.33
N SER A 228 -32.76 28.12 21.02
CA SER A 228 -33.54 28.90 20.05
C SER A 228 -35.01 28.49 20.00
N LEU A 229 -35.29 27.18 19.99
CA LEU A 229 -36.66 26.67 20.01
C LEU A 229 -37.41 27.04 21.30
N LEU A 230 -36.75 26.97 22.46
CA LEU A 230 -37.33 27.39 23.74
C LEU A 230 -37.66 28.89 23.75
N GLN A 231 -36.78 29.75 23.21
CA GLN A 231 -37.08 31.18 23.07
C GLN A 231 -38.29 31.43 22.17
N LYS A 232 -38.37 30.73 21.04
CA LYS A 232 -39.52 30.82 20.14
C LYS A 232 -40.82 30.35 20.80
N GLN A 233 -40.76 29.24 21.54
CA GLN A 233 -41.90 28.73 22.30
C GLN A 233 -42.38 29.75 23.32
N GLN A 234 -41.47 30.33 24.12
CA GLN A 234 -41.82 31.35 25.10
C GLN A 234 -42.48 32.57 24.45
N SER A 235 -41.92 33.06 23.35
CA SER A 235 -42.50 34.18 22.61
C SER A 235 -43.92 33.89 22.11
N LEU A 236 -44.22 32.66 21.69
CA LEU A 236 -45.57 32.26 21.29
C LEU A 236 -46.52 32.19 22.49
N MET A 237 -46.06 31.65 23.62
CA MET A 237 -46.85 31.60 24.86
C MET A 237 -47.20 33.01 25.37
N ASP A 238 -46.25 33.94 25.31
CA ASP A 238 -46.48 35.34 25.71
C ASP A 238 -47.51 36.02 24.79
N GLN A 239 -47.47 35.75 23.48
CA GLN A 239 -48.46 36.25 22.52
C GLN A 239 -49.87 35.69 22.77
N MET A 240 -49.99 34.39 23.07
CA MET A 240 -51.26 33.77 23.42
C MET A 240 -51.86 34.39 24.68
N ALA A 241 -51.05 34.60 25.73
CA ALA A 241 -51.50 35.23 26.96
C ALA A 241 -52.03 36.66 26.73
N ILE A 242 -51.39 37.44 25.85
CA ILE A 242 -51.88 38.79 25.48
C ILE A 242 -53.19 38.70 24.68
N GLY A 243 -53.34 37.71 23.81
CA GLY A 243 -54.57 37.46 23.04
C GLY A 243 -55.78 37.11 23.92
N ASP A 244 -55.59 36.22 24.90
CA ASP A 244 -56.63 35.84 25.87
C ASP A 244 -57.06 37.03 26.77
N PHE A 245 -56.13 37.92 27.12
CA PHE A 245 -56.44 39.15 27.87
C PHE A 245 -57.31 40.13 27.08
N HIS A 246 -57.17 40.17 25.75
CA HIS A 246 -58.00 41.03 24.91
C HIS A 246 -59.44 40.49 24.77
N GLU A 247 -59.63 39.17 24.65
CA GLU A 247 -60.96 38.55 24.66
C GLU A 247 -61.68 38.70 26.02
N GLU A 248 -61.00 38.54 27.16
CA GLU A 248 -61.62 38.76 28.47
C GLU A 248 -62.01 40.23 28.72
N THR A 249 -61.25 41.20 28.19
CA THR A 249 -61.63 42.62 28.27
C THR A 249 -62.83 42.98 27.41
N GLU A 250 -63.03 42.35 26.24
CA GLU A 250 -64.25 42.56 25.43
C GLU A 250 -65.50 41.93 26.07
N VAL A 251 -65.36 40.78 26.74
CA VAL A 251 -66.47 40.13 27.47
C VAL A 251 -66.84 40.89 28.75
N ALA A 252 -65.89 41.58 29.40
CA ALA A 252 -66.17 42.41 30.58
C ALA A 252 -66.84 43.76 30.24
N VAL A 253 -66.58 44.33 29.05
CA VAL A 253 -67.18 45.60 28.60
C VAL A 253 -68.64 45.45 28.16
N THR A 254 -69.13 44.23 27.89
CA THR A 254 -70.52 43.99 27.46
C THR A 254 -71.55 43.74 28.58
N LYS A 255 -71.17 43.89 29.88
CA LYS A 255 -72.08 43.68 31.03
C LYS A 255 -72.37 44.89 31.92
N LYS A 256 -71.92 46.09 31.56
CA LYS A 256 -72.29 47.34 32.25
C LYS A 256 -72.76 48.39 31.26
N ASP A 257 -73.95 48.20 30.72
CA ASP A 257 -74.82 49.30 30.29
C ASP A 257 -76.25 48.77 30.22
N GLY A 258 -76.99 49.04 31.30
CA GLY A 258 -78.40 48.67 31.40
C GLY A 258 -78.85 48.51 32.83
N PHE A 259 -78.85 49.59 33.63
CA PHE A 259 -79.95 49.97 34.54
C PHE A 259 -79.64 51.32 35.20
N LEU A 260 -80.46 52.32 34.81
CA LEU A 260 -80.86 53.58 35.46
C LEU A 260 -79.79 54.50 36.09
#